data_AF-A0A7S1I8F6-F1
#
_entry.id   AF-A0A7S1I8F6-F1
#
_cell.length_a   1.000
_cell.length_b   1.000
_cell.length_c   1.000
_cell.angle_alpha   90.00
_cell.angle_beta   90.00
_cell.angle_gamma   90.00
#
_symmetry.space_group_name_H-M   'P 1'
#
loop_
_entity.id
_entity.type
_entity.pdbx_description
1 polymer ?
#
loop_
_entity_poly.entity_id
_entity_poly.type
_entity_poly.pdbx_seq_one_letter_code
_entity_poly.pdbx_strand_id
1 'polypeptide(L)'
;FFSSHKLMSETSPSYSGPEVSARSFEISKRLYPGPKPPASAPASPEKSNGRKVYGASERLTRYPKRRTLPPIDRGRNLKKDEQEGLVERLYQMSLNKMKIRAEKNEARLKSGDVASKVLPPETEQEMVQRIFYQQMKHDQVVAERLNNKYVSPRKKVCMSADEISASNQRLYYDSAAASKAKKDALFETYVLARDPQYAKLSLDEMNATTQRLFVTKS
;
A
#
# COMPACT_ATOMS: atom_id res chain seq x y z
N PHE A 1 -46.42 -49.56 31.07
CA PHE A 1 -45.59 -48.36 30.94
C PHE A 1 -44.49 -48.63 29.92
N PHE A 2 -44.34 -47.68 29.00
CA PHE A 2 -43.60 -47.71 27.74
C PHE A 2 -42.09 -48.00 27.88
N SER A 3 -41.47 -48.66 26.89
CA SER A 3 -40.69 -47.93 25.88
C SER A 3 -39.98 -48.90 24.93
N SER A 4 -40.38 -48.83 23.67
CA SER A 4 -39.81 -49.58 22.55
C SER A 4 -38.61 -48.83 21.98
N HIS A 5 -37.39 -49.39 22.09
CA HIS A 5 -36.24 -48.86 21.37
C HIS A 5 -36.27 -49.32 19.91
N LYS A 6 -36.59 -48.37 19.04
CA LYS A 6 -36.63 -48.49 17.59
C LYS A 6 -35.20 -48.30 17.06
N LEU A 7 -34.60 -49.38 16.55
CA LEU A 7 -33.36 -49.35 15.78
C LEU A 7 -33.59 -48.57 14.48
N MET A 8 -32.94 -47.42 14.32
CA MET A 8 -32.85 -46.72 13.03
C MET A 8 -31.59 -47.21 12.33
N SER A 9 -31.79 -47.89 11.21
CA SER A 9 -30.75 -48.26 10.25
C SER A 9 -30.22 -47.01 9.55
N GLU A 10 -28.93 -46.77 9.66
CA GLU A 10 -28.22 -45.74 8.92
C GLU A 10 -28.07 -46.16 7.45
N THR A 11 -28.79 -45.50 6.54
CA THR A 11 -28.53 -45.56 5.10
C THR A 11 -27.45 -44.55 4.76
N SER A 12 -26.25 -45.03 4.45
CA SER A 12 -25.16 -44.21 3.90
C SER A 12 -25.51 -43.79 2.47
N PRO A 13 -25.43 -42.49 2.10
CA PRO A 13 -25.58 -42.09 0.70
C PRO A 13 -24.32 -42.47 -0.09
N SER A 14 -24.49 -43.29 -1.13
CA SER A 14 -23.43 -43.63 -2.08
C SER A 14 -23.09 -42.39 -2.92
N TYR A 15 -21.87 -41.88 -2.77
CA TYR A 15 -21.36 -40.78 -3.56
C TYR A 15 -20.93 -41.32 -4.94
N SER A 16 -21.73 -41.07 -5.98
CA SER A 16 -21.32 -41.25 -7.37
C SER A 16 -20.42 -40.07 -7.78
N GLY A 17 -19.13 -40.34 -7.94
CA GLY A 17 -18.18 -39.34 -8.43
C GLY A 17 -18.52 -38.90 -9.86
N PRO A 18 -18.24 -37.64 -10.23
CA PRO A 18 -18.39 -37.20 -11.61
C PRO A 18 -17.35 -37.90 -12.50
N GLU A 19 -17.85 -38.57 -13.54
CA GLU A 19 -17.05 -39.10 -14.64
C GLU A 19 -16.22 -37.96 -15.26
N VAL A 20 -14.90 -38.07 -15.13
CA VAL A 20 -13.96 -37.20 -15.82
C VAL A 20 -14.02 -37.59 -17.29
N SER A 21 -14.79 -36.82 -18.05
CA SER A 21 -14.87 -36.90 -19.51
C SER A 21 -13.48 -36.73 -20.12
N ALA A 22 -12.94 -37.83 -20.63
CA ALA A 22 -11.73 -37.90 -21.42
C ALA A 22 -11.97 -37.28 -22.80
N ARG A 23 -12.03 -35.95 -22.88
CA ARG A 23 -12.11 -35.24 -24.17
C ARG A 23 -11.50 -33.84 -24.07
N SER A 24 -10.18 -33.78 -24.14
CA SER A 24 -9.41 -32.64 -24.71
C SER A 24 -7.90 -32.92 -24.67
N PHE A 25 -7.50 -34.10 -25.14
CA PHE A 25 -6.15 -34.31 -25.66
C PHE A 25 -6.16 -33.93 -27.14
N GLU A 26 -5.99 -32.66 -27.45
CA GLU A 26 -5.52 -32.17 -28.74
C GLU A 26 -5.44 -30.65 -28.65
N ILE A 27 -4.27 -30.13 -28.30
CA ILE A 27 -3.59 -28.93 -28.83
C ILE A 27 -2.25 -28.91 -28.06
N SER A 28 -1.35 -29.82 -28.45
CA SER A 28 0.04 -29.84 -27.98
C SER A 28 0.95 -30.12 -29.16
N LYS A 29 0.88 -29.26 -30.20
CA LYS A 29 1.91 -29.13 -31.25
C LYS A 29 1.94 -27.71 -31.82
N ARG A 30 2.36 -26.74 -31.00
CA ARG A 30 3.06 -25.51 -31.45
C ARG A 30 4.10 -25.10 -30.40
N LEU A 31 4.92 -26.06 -30.00
CA LEU A 31 6.17 -25.87 -29.28
C LEU A 31 7.28 -25.81 -30.34
N TYR A 32 7.68 -24.60 -30.74
CA TYR A 32 9.05 -24.21 -31.13
C TYR A 32 9.06 -22.69 -31.35
N PRO A 33 9.42 -21.86 -30.35
CA PRO A 33 9.95 -20.54 -30.65
C PRO A 33 11.38 -20.72 -31.16
N GLY A 34 11.64 -20.25 -32.39
CA GLY A 34 12.97 -20.23 -32.99
C GLY A 34 13.99 -19.38 -32.21
N PRO A 35 15.26 -19.38 -32.64
CA PRO A 35 16.35 -18.69 -31.96
C PRO A 35 16.07 -17.18 -31.86
N LYS A 36 16.26 -16.62 -30.66
CA LYS A 36 16.14 -15.18 -30.38
C LYS A 36 17.14 -14.39 -31.24
N PRO A 37 16.71 -13.35 -31.98
CA PRO A 37 17.64 -12.41 -32.61
C PRO A 37 18.41 -11.61 -31.54
N PRO A 38 19.63 -11.12 -31.85
CA PRO A 38 20.45 -10.35 -30.93
C PRO A 38 19.77 -9.02 -30.55
N ALA A 39 20.01 -8.61 -29.30
CA ALA A 39 19.41 -7.47 -28.63
C ALA A 39 19.44 -6.19 -29.48
N SER A 40 18.26 -5.72 -29.88
CA SER A 40 18.06 -4.34 -30.30
C SER A 40 17.99 -3.41 -29.07
N ALA A 41 18.45 -2.18 -29.29
CA ALA A 41 18.74 -1.10 -28.35
C ALA A 41 17.72 -0.87 -27.21
N PRO A 42 18.15 -0.27 -26.08
CA PRO A 42 17.26 0.08 -24.97
C PRO A 42 16.11 0.97 -25.44
N ALA A 43 14.89 0.50 -25.19
CA ALA A 43 13.67 1.23 -25.45
C ALA A 43 13.69 2.59 -24.72
N SER A 44 13.51 3.64 -25.52
CA SER A 44 13.35 5.02 -25.07
C SER A 44 12.20 5.11 -24.06
N PRO A 45 12.32 5.86 -22.95
CA PRO A 45 11.28 5.93 -21.93
C PRO A 45 10.01 6.52 -22.54
N GLU A 46 8.93 5.74 -22.50
CA GLU A 46 7.58 6.19 -22.84
C GLU A 46 7.27 7.47 -22.06
N LYS A 47 7.00 8.54 -22.81
CA LYS A 47 6.51 9.80 -22.27
C LYS A 47 5.13 9.55 -21.66
N SER A 48 5.09 9.18 -20.38
CA SER A 48 3.87 9.08 -19.61
C SER A 48 3.18 10.45 -19.63
N ASN A 49 1.98 10.50 -20.20
CA ASN A 49 1.14 11.69 -20.31
C ASN A 49 1.13 12.48 -18.98
N GLY A 50 1.79 13.66 -19.00
CA GLY A 50 2.11 14.50 -17.84
C GLY A 50 0.93 15.13 -17.10
N ARG A 51 -0.29 14.59 -17.22
CA ARG A 51 -1.49 15.18 -16.60
C ARG A 51 -1.90 14.55 -15.27
N LYS A 52 -1.31 13.42 -14.87
CA LYS A 52 -1.67 12.71 -13.62
C LYS A 52 -0.62 12.78 -12.50
N VAL A 53 0.60 13.24 -12.79
CA VAL A 53 1.70 13.25 -11.81
C VAL A 53 1.60 14.44 -10.86
N TYR A 54 1.14 15.61 -11.34
CA TYR A 54 1.03 16.83 -10.53
C TYR A 54 -0.06 16.77 -9.43
N GLY A 55 -1.11 15.98 -9.62
CA GLY A 55 -2.18 15.84 -8.62
C GLY A 55 -1.78 14.99 -7.40
N ALA A 56 -0.76 14.14 -7.52
CA ALA A 56 -0.30 13.28 -6.43
C ALA A 56 0.73 13.99 -5.53
N SER A 57 1.59 14.85 -6.12
CA SER A 57 2.58 15.62 -5.37
C SER A 57 1.93 16.72 -4.51
N GLU A 58 0.90 17.41 -5.01
CA GLU A 58 0.16 18.41 -4.23
C GLU A 58 -0.67 17.82 -3.08
N ARG A 59 -1.11 16.55 -3.21
CA ARG A 59 -1.78 15.86 -2.09
C ARG A 59 -0.82 15.54 -0.97
N LEU A 60 0.45 15.28 -1.27
CA LEU A 60 1.46 14.96 -0.25
C LEU A 60 1.87 16.16 0.60
N THR A 61 1.82 17.38 0.06
CA THR A 61 2.20 18.62 0.77
C THR A 61 1.11 19.16 1.70
N ARG A 62 -0.15 18.74 1.52
CA ARG A 62 -1.28 19.13 2.39
C ARG A 62 -1.44 18.28 3.65
N TYR A 63 -0.77 17.14 3.75
CA TYR A 63 -0.77 16.38 5.00
C TYR A 63 0.22 17.02 5.97
N PRO A 64 -0.20 17.37 7.21
CA PRO A 64 0.75 17.78 8.23
C PRO A 64 1.82 16.69 8.33
N LYS A 65 3.11 17.10 8.31
CA LYS A 65 4.25 16.19 8.47
C LYS A 65 3.92 15.25 9.62
N ARG A 66 3.73 13.96 9.31
CA ARG A 66 3.48 12.95 10.33
C ARG A 66 4.65 13.05 11.30
N ARG A 67 4.41 13.59 12.49
CA ARG A 67 5.34 13.44 13.61
C ARG A 67 5.54 11.94 13.71
N THR A 68 6.72 11.45 13.35
CA THR A 68 7.10 10.08 13.64
C THR A 68 6.98 9.98 15.15
N LEU A 69 5.96 9.25 15.62
CA LEU A 69 5.87 8.93 17.03
C LEU A 69 7.23 8.35 17.40
N PRO A 70 7.82 8.77 18.54
CA PRO A 70 9.08 8.18 18.99
C PRO A 70 8.95 6.66 18.93
N PRO A 71 10.03 5.93 18.58
CA PRO A 71 10.03 4.48 18.61
C PRO A 71 9.39 4.05 19.93
N ILE A 72 8.34 3.23 19.86
CA ILE A 72 7.72 2.67 21.07
C ILE A 72 8.86 1.96 21.80
N ASP A 73 9.31 2.51 22.92
CA ASP A 73 10.36 1.94 23.76
C ASP A 73 9.98 0.47 24.02
N ARG A 74 10.62 -0.48 23.33
CA ARG A 74 10.32 -1.91 23.43
C ARG A 74 10.77 -2.53 24.77
N GLY A 75 10.95 -1.72 25.81
CA GLY A 75 11.65 -2.10 27.04
C GLY A 75 10.90 -1.90 28.33
N ARG A 76 9.68 -1.33 28.34
CA ARG A 76 8.89 -1.26 29.57
C ARG A 76 7.97 -2.47 29.64
N ASN A 77 8.41 -3.48 30.39
CA ASN A 77 7.54 -4.59 30.79
C ASN A 77 6.43 -4.00 31.68
N LEU A 78 5.25 -3.79 31.11
CA LEU A 78 4.05 -3.40 31.84
C LEU A 78 3.75 -4.47 32.90
N LYS A 79 3.34 -4.04 34.10
CA LYS A 79 2.85 -4.99 35.11
C LYS A 79 1.59 -5.68 34.60
N LYS A 80 1.29 -6.88 35.09
CA LYS A 80 0.14 -7.68 34.63
C LYS A 80 -1.16 -6.88 34.70
N ASP A 81 -1.40 -6.16 35.79
CA ASP A 81 -2.60 -5.33 35.98
C ASP A 81 -2.69 -4.19 34.95
N GLU A 82 -1.56 -3.59 34.57
CA GLU A 82 -1.50 -2.55 33.55
C GLU A 82 -1.75 -3.11 32.14
N GLN A 83 -1.30 -4.34 31.87
CA GLN A 83 -1.58 -5.05 30.62
C GLN A 83 -3.06 -5.38 30.50
N GLU A 84 -3.68 -5.91 31.56
CA GLU A 84 -5.11 -6.24 31.60
C GLU A 84 -5.96 -4.98 31.39
N GLY A 85 -5.65 -3.88 32.08
CA GLY A 85 -6.34 -2.61 31.89
C GLY A 85 -6.15 -2.00 30.48
N LEU A 86 -4.98 -2.20 29.87
CA LEU A 86 -4.74 -1.78 28.48
C LEU A 86 -5.58 -2.61 27.50
N VAL A 87 -5.61 -3.94 27.67
CA VAL A 87 -6.40 -4.85 26.83
C VAL A 87 -7.88 -4.50 26.93
N GLU A 88 -8.40 -4.29 28.13
CA GLU A 88 -9.79 -3.90 28.35
C GLU A 88 -10.12 -2.56 27.66
N ARG A 89 -9.25 -1.55 27.81
CA ARG A 89 -9.43 -0.25 27.15
C ARG A 89 -9.41 -0.38 25.62
N LEU A 90 -8.50 -1.18 25.07
CA LEU A 90 -8.42 -1.43 23.62
C LEU A 90 -9.68 -2.13 23.12
N TYR A 91 -10.20 -3.09 23.90
CA TYR A 91 -11.44 -3.79 23.61
C TYR A 91 -12.63 -2.83 23.60
N GLN A 92 -12.83 -2.04 24.66
CA GLN A 92 -13.90 -1.04 24.74
C GLN A 92 -13.79 -0.01 23.60
N MET A 93 -12.57 0.45 23.28
CA MET A 93 -12.34 1.34 22.15
C MET A 93 -12.73 0.69 20.81
N SER A 94 -12.49 -0.61 20.63
CA SER A 94 -12.90 -1.34 19.44
C SER A 94 -14.42 -1.44 19.32
N LEU A 95 -15.12 -1.71 20.43
CA LEU A 95 -16.59 -1.74 20.49
C LEU A 95 -17.18 -0.37 20.16
N ASN A 96 -16.63 0.71 20.74
CA ASN A 96 -17.09 2.07 20.47
C ASN A 96 -16.89 2.45 18.99
N LYS A 97 -15.77 2.06 18.38
CA LYS A 97 -15.55 2.28 16.93
C LYS A 97 -16.57 1.54 16.08
N MET A 98 -16.88 0.29 16.44
CA MET A 98 -17.91 -0.49 15.75
C MET A 98 -19.29 0.14 15.90
N LYS A 99 -19.63 0.60 17.11
CA LYS A 99 -20.89 1.30 17.40
C LYS A 99 -21.03 2.59 16.61
N ILE A 100 -20.03 3.46 16.64
CA ILE A 100 -20.00 4.72 15.85
C ILE A 100 -20.14 4.42 14.35
N ARG A 101 -19.48 3.38 13.86
CA ARG A 101 -19.58 2.99 12.44
C ARG A 101 -20.99 2.48 12.10
N ALA A 102 -21.60 1.70 12.98
CA ALA A 102 -22.97 1.21 12.81
C ALA A 102 -23.98 2.38 12.83
N GLU A 103 -23.90 3.26 13.83
CA GLU A 103 -24.74 4.46 13.94
C GLU A 103 -24.58 5.37 12.72
N LYS A 104 -23.36 5.59 12.24
CA LYS A 104 -23.11 6.38 11.02
C LYS A 104 -23.71 5.72 9.78
N ASN A 105 -23.61 4.40 9.66
CA ASN A 105 -24.23 3.67 8.54
C ASN A 105 -25.75 3.74 8.60
N GLU A 106 -26.34 3.58 9.79
CA GLU A 106 -27.78 3.72 10.02
C GLU A 106 -28.25 5.14 9.72
N ALA A 107 -27.52 6.16 10.16
CA ALA A 107 -27.82 7.56 9.85
C ALA A 107 -27.78 7.83 8.34
N ARG A 108 -26.82 7.23 7.60
CA ARG A 108 -26.77 7.32 6.12
C ARG A 108 -27.92 6.61 5.44
N LEU A 109 -28.40 5.50 5.98
CA LEU A 109 -29.59 4.80 5.47
C LEU A 109 -30.86 5.61 5.75
N LYS A 110 -30.98 6.20 6.94
CA LYS A 110 -32.12 7.03 7.37
C LYS A 110 -32.18 8.38 6.68
N SER A 111 -31.05 9.01 6.38
CA SER A 111 -31.01 10.35 5.79
C SER A 111 -31.50 10.38 4.34
N GLY A 112 -31.75 9.23 3.70
CA GLY A 112 -32.21 9.16 2.31
C GLY A 112 -31.17 9.69 1.31
N ASP A 113 -29.98 10.11 1.77
CA ASP A 113 -28.86 10.57 0.92
C ASP A 113 -28.30 9.43 0.06
N VAL A 114 -28.61 8.19 0.42
CA VAL A 114 -28.55 7.07 -0.51
C VAL A 114 -29.79 7.17 -1.39
N ALA A 115 -29.78 8.13 -2.32
CA ALA A 115 -30.68 8.09 -3.45
C ALA A 115 -30.50 6.71 -4.09
N SER A 116 -31.44 5.80 -3.82
CA SER A 116 -31.55 4.51 -4.46
C SER A 116 -31.86 4.80 -5.91
N LYS A 117 -30.83 5.11 -6.69
CA LYS A 117 -30.88 5.01 -8.13
C LYS A 117 -31.03 3.52 -8.39
N VAL A 118 -32.29 3.06 -8.34
CA VAL A 118 -32.65 1.72 -8.76
C VAL A 118 -32.20 1.66 -10.20
N LEU A 119 -31.11 0.93 -10.39
CA LEU A 119 -30.55 0.73 -11.71
C LEU A 119 -31.55 -0.10 -12.50
N PRO A 120 -31.72 0.16 -13.81
CA PRO A 120 -32.53 -0.72 -14.63
C PRO A 120 -31.99 -2.15 -14.54
N PRO A 121 -32.86 -3.18 -14.55
CA PRO A 121 -32.50 -4.56 -14.24
C PRO A 121 -31.39 -5.11 -15.14
N GLU A 122 -31.31 -4.63 -16.38
CA GLU A 122 -30.23 -4.96 -17.33
C GLU A 122 -28.86 -4.48 -16.82
N THR A 123 -28.76 -3.22 -16.40
CA THR A 123 -27.51 -2.66 -15.85
C THR A 123 -27.12 -3.27 -14.51
N GLU A 124 -28.09 -3.71 -13.71
CA GLU A 124 -27.82 -4.44 -12.48
C GLU A 124 -27.15 -5.78 -12.77
N GLN A 125 -27.68 -6.54 -13.73
CA GLN A 125 -27.10 -7.81 -14.15
C GLN A 125 -25.68 -7.64 -14.71
N GLU A 126 -25.44 -6.61 -15.53
CA GLU A 126 -24.10 -6.30 -16.03
C GLU A 126 -23.11 -5.99 -14.90
N MET A 127 -23.53 -5.21 -13.89
CA MET A 127 -22.68 -4.92 -12.75
C MET A 127 -22.39 -6.15 -11.90
N VAL A 128 -23.41 -6.98 -11.64
CA VAL A 128 -23.25 -8.24 -10.90
C VAL A 128 -22.27 -9.15 -11.63
N GLN A 129 -22.41 -9.32 -12.94
CA GLN A 129 -21.48 -10.08 -13.76
C GLN A 129 -20.07 -9.50 -13.69
N ARG A 130 -19.92 -8.18 -13.82
CA ARG A 130 -18.62 -7.51 -13.73
C ARG A 130 -17.93 -7.74 -12.38
N ILE A 131 -18.67 -7.59 -11.28
CA ILE A 131 -18.15 -7.82 -9.92
C ILE A 131 -17.76 -9.28 -9.77
N PHE A 132 -18.60 -10.21 -10.23
CA PHE A 132 -18.32 -11.63 -10.22
C PHE A 132 -17.03 -11.97 -10.98
N TYR A 133 -16.86 -11.48 -12.21
CA TYR A 133 -15.64 -11.71 -12.99
C TYR A 133 -14.40 -11.06 -12.37
N GLN A 134 -14.55 -9.89 -11.74
CA GLN A 134 -13.44 -9.26 -11.01
C GLN A 134 -13.02 -10.12 -9.81
N GLN A 135 -13.98 -10.64 -9.06
CA GLN A 135 -13.73 -11.52 -7.92
C GLN A 135 -13.06 -12.82 -8.39
N MET A 136 -13.59 -13.45 -9.43
CA MET A 136 -12.99 -14.65 -10.03
C MET A 136 -11.54 -14.42 -10.47
N LYS A 137 -11.25 -13.30 -11.13
CA LYS A 137 -9.86 -12.94 -11.53
C LYS A 137 -8.96 -12.73 -10.32
N HIS A 138 -9.45 -12.04 -9.30
CA HIS A 138 -8.70 -11.84 -8.06
C HIS A 138 -8.38 -13.19 -7.39
N ASP A 139 -9.36 -14.07 -7.30
CA ASP A 139 -9.22 -15.36 -6.64
C ASP A 139 -8.28 -16.29 -7.41
N GLN A 140 -8.29 -16.23 -8.75
CA GLN A 140 -7.27 -16.90 -9.57
C GLN A 140 -5.86 -16.39 -9.27
N VAL A 141 -5.64 -15.07 -9.23
CA VAL A 141 -4.34 -14.49 -8.89
C VAL A 141 -3.88 -14.89 -7.49
N VAL A 142 -4.80 -14.90 -6.51
CA VAL A 142 -4.51 -15.34 -5.15
C VAL A 142 -4.16 -16.83 -5.13
N ALA A 143 -4.92 -17.67 -5.81
CA ALA A 143 -4.67 -19.10 -5.91
C ALA A 143 -3.30 -19.39 -6.55
N GLU A 144 -2.96 -18.74 -7.66
CA GLU A 144 -1.65 -18.84 -8.29
C GLU A 144 -0.53 -18.38 -7.35
N ARG A 145 -0.72 -17.26 -6.65
CA ARG A 145 0.25 -16.75 -5.69
C ARG A 145 0.47 -17.73 -4.53
N LEU A 146 -0.59 -18.34 -4.01
CA LEU A 146 -0.53 -19.34 -2.94
C LEU A 146 0.14 -20.62 -3.44
N ASN A 147 -0.21 -21.06 -4.65
CA ASN A 147 0.41 -22.22 -5.30
C ASN A 147 1.93 -22.01 -5.47
N ASN A 148 2.34 -20.83 -5.96
CA ASN A 148 3.74 -20.42 -6.07
C ASN A 148 4.44 -20.24 -4.71
N LYS A 149 3.67 -20.05 -3.63
CA LYS A 149 4.24 -19.87 -2.28
C LYS A 149 4.44 -21.20 -1.56
N TYR A 150 3.50 -22.11 -1.66
CA TYR A 150 3.44 -23.29 -0.78
C TYR A 150 3.53 -24.63 -1.50
N VAL A 151 3.09 -24.72 -2.75
CA VAL A 151 2.99 -26.01 -3.46
C VAL A 151 4.16 -26.19 -4.42
N SER A 152 4.53 -25.15 -5.16
CA SER A 152 5.65 -25.24 -6.10
C SER A 152 6.98 -25.34 -5.34
N PRO A 153 7.84 -26.34 -5.62
CA PRO A 153 9.14 -26.48 -4.97
C PRO A 153 10.00 -25.26 -5.29
N ARG A 154 10.13 -24.36 -4.31
CA ARG A 154 10.96 -23.17 -4.46
C ARG A 154 12.42 -23.60 -4.55
N LYS A 155 13.06 -23.27 -5.67
CA LYS A 155 14.52 -23.19 -5.69
C LYS A 155 14.91 -22.16 -4.63
N LYS A 156 15.75 -22.56 -3.66
CA LYS A 156 16.29 -21.63 -2.67
C LYS A 156 17.09 -20.59 -3.45
N VAL A 157 16.52 -19.40 -3.64
CA VAL A 157 17.22 -18.28 -4.26
C VAL A 157 18.17 -17.74 -3.19
N CYS A 158 19.40 -18.23 -3.19
CA CYS A 158 20.48 -17.60 -2.47
C CYS A 158 20.97 -16.45 -3.35
N MET A 159 20.74 -15.21 -2.89
CA MET A 159 21.35 -14.06 -3.55
C MET A 159 22.86 -14.16 -3.42
N SER A 160 23.59 -13.83 -4.48
CA SER A 160 25.04 -13.74 -4.39
C SER A 160 25.45 -12.57 -3.50
N ALA A 161 26.67 -12.60 -2.97
CA ALA A 161 27.21 -11.49 -2.19
C ALA A 161 27.17 -10.16 -2.98
N ASP A 162 27.38 -10.22 -4.30
CA ASP A 162 27.33 -9.08 -5.20
C ASP A 162 25.92 -8.54 -5.40
N GLU A 163 24.91 -9.40 -5.46
CA GLU A 163 23.51 -8.97 -5.54
C GLU A 163 23.05 -8.32 -4.23
N ILE A 164 23.51 -8.85 -3.09
CA ILE A 164 23.23 -8.27 -1.77
C ILE A 164 23.92 -6.91 -1.64
N SER A 165 25.19 -6.80 -2.03
CA SER A 165 25.92 -5.53 -1.96
C SER A 165 25.31 -4.48 -2.90
N ALA A 166 24.92 -4.85 -4.12
CA ALA A 166 24.22 -3.97 -5.04
C ALA A 166 22.83 -3.54 -4.52
N SER A 167 22.11 -4.44 -3.85
CA SER A 167 20.83 -4.10 -3.21
C SER A 167 21.02 -3.10 -2.07
N ASN A 168 22.02 -3.33 -1.22
CA ASN A 168 22.36 -2.43 -0.11
C ASN A 168 22.83 -1.06 -0.63
N GLN A 169 23.61 -1.03 -1.71
CA GLN A 169 24.04 0.20 -2.39
C GLN A 169 22.82 1.06 -2.77
N ARG A 170 21.86 0.46 -3.47
CA ARG A 170 20.65 1.15 -3.92
C ARG A 170 19.75 1.60 -2.77
N LEU A 171 19.58 0.76 -1.75
CA LEU A 171 18.66 1.04 -0.65
C LEU A 171 19.19 2.10 0.30
N TYR A 172 20.48 2.05 0.63
CA TYR A 172 21.03 2.88 1.70
C TYR A 172 21.89 4.03 1.18
N TYR A 173 22.83 3.74 0.28
CA TYR A 173 23.81 4.73 -0.12
C TYR A 173 23.25 5.68 -1.18
N ASP A 174 22.59 5.15 -2.20
CA ASP A 174 22.00 5.98 -3.26
C ASP A 174 20.85 6.85 -2.71
N SER A 175 20.06 6.30 -1.79
CA SER A 175 18.98 7.05 -1.14
C SER A 175 19.51 8.15 -0.21
N ALA A 176 20.57 7.88 0.54
CA ALA A 176 21.24 8.87 1.38
C ALA A 176 21.92 9.96 0.54
N ALA A 177 22.61 9.59 -0.54
CA ALA A 177 23.25 10.52 -1.46
C ALA A 177 22.21 11.45 -2.12
N ALA A 178 21.10 10.90 -2.60
CA ALA A 178 20.00 11.69 -3.16
C ALA A 178 19.35 12.62 -2.13
N SER A 179 19.23 12.19 -0.87
CA SER A 179 18.73 13.05 0.19
C SER A 179 19.71 14.17 0.54
N LYS A 180 21.02 13.87 0.57
CA LYS A 180 22.07 14.85 0.82
C LYS A 180 22.10 15.91 -0.29
N ALA A 181 22.14 15.48 -1.55
CA ALA A 181 22.14 16.41 -2.69
C ALA A 181 20.93 17.35 -2.69
N LYS A 182 19.74 16.86 -2.28
CA LYS A 182 18.56 17.71 -2.11
C LYS A 182 18.72 18.73 -0.98
N LYS A 183 19.31 18.35 0.15
CA LYS A 183 19.58 19.26 1.27
C LYS A 183 20.62 20.31 0.86
N ASP A 184 21.67 19.91 0.17
CA ASP A 184 22.73 20.80 -0.29
C ASP A 184 22.18 21.82 -1.29
N ALA A 185 21.35 21.40 -2.27
CA ALA A 185 20.68 22.31 -3.19
C ALA A 185 19.72 23.28 -2.48
N LEU A 186 19.00 22.83 -1.44
CA LEU A 186 18.17 23.71 -0.61
C LEU A 186 19.02 24.68 0.21
N PHE A 187 20.17 24.25 0.69
CA PHE A 187 21.09 25.09 1.44
C PHE A 187 21.67 26.20 0.55
N GLU A 188 22.13 25.86 -0.65
CA GLU A 188 22.62 26.84 -1.63
C GLU A 188 21.55 27.86 -2.01
N THR A 189 20.33 27.41 -2.27
CA THR A 189 19.23 28.29 -2.72
C THR A 189 18.67 29.20 -1.64
N TYR A 190 18.61 28.74 -0.39
CA TYR A 190 17.90 29.48 0.67
C TYR A 190 18.80 30.02 1.78
N VAL A 191 19.95 29.40 2.04
CA VAL A 191 20.88 29.85 3.07
C VAL A 191 21.94 30.74 2.45
N LEU A 192 22.70 30.25 1.46
CA LEU A 192 23.76 31.07 0.83
C LEU A 192 23.19 32.33 0.14
N ALA A 193 21.99 32.24 -0.45
CA ALA A 193 21.39 33.38 -1.14
C ALA A 193 20.78 34.45 -0.21
N ARG A 194 20.55 34.14 1.08
CA ARG A 194 19.88 35.06 2.03
C ARG A 194 20.70 35.41 3.26
N ASP A 195 21.67 34.60 3.67
CA ASP A 195 22.44 34.89 4.87
C ASP A 195 23.51 35.96 4.60
N PRO A 196 23.44 37.12 5.27
CA PRO A 196 24.42 38.19 5.11
C PRO A 196 25.80 37.85 5.68
N GLN A 197 25.93 36.74 6.43
CA GLN A 197 27.24 36.22 6.84
C GLN A 197 28.06 35.67 5.68
N TYR A 198 27.40 35.22 4.60
CA TYR A 198 28.07 34.68 3.40
C TYR A 198 28.04 35.67 2.23
N ALA A 199 27.14 36.65 2.23
CA ALA A 199 27.17 37.78 1.31
C ALA A 199 28.17 38.83 1.83
N LYS A 200 29.23 39.13 1.06
CA LYS A 200 30.13 40.25 1.37
C LYS A 200 29.32 41.55 1.22
N LEU A 201 28.74 42.05 2.31
CA LEU A 201 28.10 43.37 2.34
C LEU A 201 29.16 44.43 1.99
N SER A 202 28.80 45.34 1.10
CA SER A 202 29.67 46.48 0.79
C SER A 202 29.77 47.41 2.01
N LEU A 203 30.87 48.17 2.10
CA LEU A 203 31.10 49.12 3.19
C LEU A 203 29.94 50.14 3.31
N ASP A 204 29.38 50.53 2.16
CA ASP A 204 28.28 51.51 2.09
C ASP A 204 26.97 50.93 2.62
N GLU A 205 26.67 49.66 2.34
CA GLU A 205 25.48 48.97 2.86
C GLU A 205 25.58 48.78 4.37
N MET A 206 26.77 48.43 4.89
CA MET A 206 27.00 48.38 6.34
C MET A 206 26.73 49.75 6.96
N ASN A 207 27.35 50.83 6.46
CA ASN A 207 27.16 52.19 6.98
C ASN A 207 25.69 52.64 6.94
N ALA A 208 24.96 52.31 5.88
CA ALA A 208 23.53 52.61 5.77
C ALA A 208 22.68 51.85 6.81
N THR A 209 23.00 50.58 7.09
CA THR A 209 22.32 49.83 8.15
C THR A 209 22.63 50.37 9.54
N THR A 210 23.88 50.76 9.82
CA THR A 210 24.24 51.37 11.11
C THR A 210 23.49 52.67 11.32
N GLN A 211 23.42 53.53 10.31
CA GLN A 211 22.65 54.78 10.38
C GLN A 211 21.16 54.54 10.68
N ARG A 212 20.52 53.55 10.05
CA ARG A 212 19.12 53.18 10.35
C ARG A 212 18.91 52.71 11.79
N LEU A 213 19.87 51.97 12.36
CA LEU A 213 19.81 51.50 13.75
C LEU A 213 20.07 52.62 14.76
N PHE A 214 20.82 53.66 14.39
CA PHE A 214 21.06 54.82 15.25
C PHE A 214 19.93 55.84 15.22
N VAL A 215 19.22 55.99 14.10
CA VAL A 215 18.06 56.91 13.97
C VAL A 215 16.84 56.43 14.78
N THR A 216 16.72 55.13 15.07
CA THR A 216 15.59 54.56 15.82
C THR A 216 15.78 54.58 17.34
N LYS A 217 16.88 55.15 17.84
CA LYS A 217 17.20 55.26 19.29
C LYS A 217 17.04 56.68 19.86
N SER A 218 16.44 57.61 19.12
CA SER A 218 16.01 58.94 19.60
C SER A 218 14.50 59.00 19.72
#